data_AF-A0A2S6Z1F3-F1
#
_entry.id   AF-A0A2S6Z1F3-F1
#
_cell.length_a   1.000
_cell.length_b   1.000
_cell.length_c   1.000
_cell.angle_alpha   90.00
_cell.angle_beta   90.00
_cell.angle_gamma   90.00
#
_symmetry.space_group_name_H-M   'P 1'
#
loop_
_entity.id
_entity.type
_entity.pdbx_description
1 polymer ?
#
loop_
_entity_poly.entity_id
_entity_poly.type
_entity_poly.pdbx_seq_one_letter_code
_entity_poly.pdbx_strand_id
1 'polypeptide(L)'
;MSARLMGVLIVLVGVALAYWGVWMPLEQARAGAESITLHGGMKLALLVPMCVVFGVGYLVGGESFHHRMQNTDPDKVRRWGKTSGTGWLLLLVSFAAAFALHQWMQNTLRTLGYGSAG
;
A
#
# COMPACT_ATOMS: atom_id res chain seq x y z
N MET A 1 -0.91 -14.19 -19.21
CA MET A 1 0.14 -14.62 -18.25
C MET A 1 0.86 -13.43 -17.60
N SER A 2 1.15 -12.39 -18.39
CA SER A 2 1.89 -11.18 -18.01
C SER A 2 1.30 -10.41 -16.81
N ALA A 3 -0.03 -10.26 -16.75
CA ALA A 3 -0.69 -9.50 -15.68
C ALA A 3 -0.53 -10.13 -14.28
N ARG A 4 -0.55 -11.47 -14.19
CA ARG A 4 -0.35 -12.16 -12.90
C ARG A 4 1.10 -12.04 -12.43
N LEU A 5 2.05 -12.11 -13.36
CA LEU A 5 3.47 -11.94 -13.08
C LEU A 5 3.78 -10.52 -12.58
N MET A 6 3.11 -9.52 -13.15
CA MET A 6 3.13 -8.14 -12.65
C MET A 6 2.52 -8.04 -11.24
N GLY A 7 1.43 -8.75 -10.97
CA GLY A 7 0.86 -8.88 -9.62
C GLY A 7 1.88 -9.44 -8.62
N VAL A 8 2.58 -10.53 -8.95
CA VAL A 8 3.65 -11.10 -8.11
C VAL A 8 4.74 -10.06 -7.83
N LEU A 9 5.23 -9.36 -8.85
CA LEU A 9 6.25 -8.32 -8.68
C LEU A 9 5.79 -7.20 -7.76
N ILE A 10 4.54 -6.74 -7.92
CA ILE A 10 3.96 -5.68 -7.06
C ILE A 10 3.86 -6.17 -5.61
N VAL A 11 3.45 -7.43 -5.38
CA VAL A 11 3.40 -8.02 -4.04
C VAL A 11 4.81 -8.11 -3.43
N LEU A 12 5.80 -8.58 -4.19
CA LEU A 12 7.19 -8.68 -3.72
C LEU A 12 7.75 -7.30 -3.33
N VAL A 13 7.47 -6.27 -4.13
CA VAL A 13 7.83 -4.88 -3.79
C VAL A 13 7.09 -4.45 -2.52
N GLY A 14 5.80 -4.73 -2.39
CA GLY A 14 5.03 -4.43 -1.18
C GLY A 14 5.62 -5.08 0.08
N VAL A 15 6.06 -6.33 -0.01
CA VAL A 15 6.72 -7.06 1.09
C VAL A 15 8.07 -6.42 1.43
N ALA A 16 8.88 -6.08 0.44
CA ALA A 16 10.16 -5.42 0.66
C ALA A 16 9.99 -4.05 1.35
N LEU A 17 9.00 -3.27 0.91
CA LEU A 17 8.67 -1.98 1.51
C LEU A 17 8.09 -2.13 2.93
N ALA A 18 7.29 -3.16 3.18
CA ALA A 18 6.79 -3.46 4.53
C ALA A 18 7.93 -3.85 5.47
N TYR A 19 8.88 -4.65 5.00
CA TYR A 19 10.07 -5.02 5.77
C TYR A 19 10.91 -3.79 6.13
N TRP A 20 11.21 -2.93 5.16
CA TRP A 20 12.02 -1.73 5.37
C TRP A 20 11.30 -0.63 6.16
N GLY A 21 10.03 -0.36 5.82
CA GLY A 21 9.28 0.78 6.34
C GLY A 21 8.47 0.50 7.60
N VAL A 22 8.20 -0.77 7.93
CA VAL A 22 7.39 -1.16 9.10
C VAL A 22 8.19 -2.06 10.04
N TRP A 23 8.76 -3.15 9.54
CA TRP A 23 9.40 -4.14 10.40
C TRP A 23 10.69 -3.63 11.03
N MET A 24 11.61 -3.12 10.21
CA MET A 24 12.92 -2.61 10.66
C MET A 24 12.82 -1.49 11.73
N PRO A 25 12.02 -0.42 11.57
CA PRO A 25 11.92 0.61 12.60
C PRO A 25 11.27 0.08 13.89
N LEU A 26 10.36 -0.89 13.78
CA LEU A 26 9.70 -1.50 14.93
C LEU A 26 10.63 -2.43 15.71
N GLU A 27 11.55 -3.10 15.02
CA GLU A 27 12.61 -3.89 15.64
C GLU A 27 13.65 -3.00 16.35
N GLN A 28 14.04 -1.86 15.73
CA GLN A 28 14.87 -0.85 16.38
C GLN A 28 14.21 -0.27 17.65
N ALA A 29 12.91 0.00 17.59
CA ALA A 29 12.13 0.47 18.73
C ALA A 29 12.09 -0.56 19.87
N ARG A 30 11.90 -1.85 19.54
CA ARG A 30 11.92 -2.94 20.51
C ARG A 30 13.31 -3.19 21.11
N ALA A 31 14.36 -2.92 20.35
CA ALA A 31 15.75 -2.98 20.82
C ALA A 31 16.14 -1.79 21.71
N GLY A 32 15.25 -0.80 21.90
CA GLY A 32 15.49 0.36 22.76
C GLY A 32 16.46 1.38 22.17
N ALA A 33 16.58 1.45 20.83
CA ALA A 33 17.45 2.42 20.16
C ALA A 33 17.06 3.87 20.51
N GLU A 34 18.02 4.76 20.80
CA GLU A 34 17.72 6.15 21.19
C GLU A 34 16.96 6.95 20.10
N SER A 35 17.09 6.57 18.83
CA SER A 35 16.35 7.15 17.72
C SER A 35 15.96 6.09 16.69
N ILE A 36 14.76 6.23 16.13
CA ILE A 36 14.23 5.33 15.10
C ILE A 36 14.30 6.03 13.76
N THR A 37 14.96 5.38 12.79
CA THR A 37 15.01 5.90 11.43
C THR A 37 13.82 5.37 10.64
N LEU A 38 12.77 6.19 10.50
CA LEU A 38 11.74 5.94 9.49
C LEU A 38 12.29 6.31 8.11
N HIS A 39 13.00 5.36 7.48
CA HIS A 39 13.33 5.44 6.07
C HIS A 39 12.02 5.63 5.31
N GLY A 40 11.81 6.77 4.62
CA GLY A 40 10.66 7.05 3.75
C GLY A 40 9.37 7.60 4.40
N GLY A 41 9.29 7.69 5.73
CA GLY A 41 8.18 8.33 6.46
C GLY A 41 6.76 7.88 6.04
N MET A 42 5.79 8.80 6.11
CA MET A 42 4.37 8.53 5.79
C MET A 42 4.13 8.03 4.35
N LYS A 43 5.08 8.21 3.43
CA LYS A 43 4.97 7.77 2.03
C LYS A 43 4.97 6.25 1.90
N LEU A 44 5.76 5.54 2.72
CA LEU A 44 5.80 4.07 2.69
C LEU A 44 4.56 3.44 3.33
N ALA A 45 4.01 4.06 4.37
CA ALA A 45 2.75 3.63 4.97
C ALA A 45 1.59 3.66 3.96
N LEU A 46 1.66 4.53 2.95
CA LEU A 46 0.75 4.56 1.80
C LEU A 46 1.10 3.53 0.72
N LEU A 47 2.38 3.40 0.38
CA LEU A 47 2.80 2.54 -0.72
C LEU A 47 2.58 1.05 -0.44
N VAL A 48 2.84 0.61 0.79
CA VAL A 48 2.71 -0.81 1.18
C VAL A 48 1.30 -1.36 0.94
N PRO A 49 0.23 -0.75 1.51
CA PRO A 49 -1.13 -1.23 1.28
C PRO A 49 -1.58 -1.08 -0.17
N MET A 50 -1.11 -0.06 -0.91
CA MET A 50 -1.35 0.00 -2.35
C MET A 50 -0.72 -1.21 -3.07
N CYS A 51 0.54 -1.54 -2.78
CA CYS A 51 1.18 -2.72 -3.35
C CYS A 51 0.42 -4.02 -3.00
N VAL A 52 -0.09 -4.15 -1.78
CA VAL A 52 -0.89 -5.32 -1.39
C VAL A 52 -2.22 -5.37 -2.14
N VAL A 53 -3.02 -4.30 -2.11
CA VAL A 53 -4.36 -4.27 -2.72
C VAL A 53 -4.27 -4.48 -4.23
N PHE A 54 -3.39 -3.75 -4.91
CA PHE A 54 -3.23 -3.87 -6.35
C PHE A 54 -2.49 -5.16 -6.73
N GLY A 55 -1.43 -5.53 -6.02
CA GLY A 55 -0.67 -6.75 -6.27
C GLY A 55 -1.51 -8.02 -6.15
N VAL A 56 -2.26 -8.16 -5.05
CA VAL A 56 -3.20 -9.28 -4.86
C VAL A 56 -4.32 -9.25 -5.90
N GLY A 57 -4.85 -8.07 -6.23
CA GLY A 57 -5.86 -7.92 -7.26
C GLY A 57 -5.39 -8.42 -8.64
N TYR A 58 -4.17 -8.06 -9.06
CA TYR A 58 -3.56 -8.56 -10.29
C TYR A 58 -3.20 -10.05 -10.21
N LEU A 59 -2.76 -10.54 -9.04
CA LEU A 59 -2.43 -11.95 -8.82
C LEU A 59 -3.66 -12.86 -8.99
N VAL A 60 -4.78 -12.49 -8.35
CA VAL A 60 -6.03 -13.26 -8.36
C VAL A 60 -6.80 -13.05 -9.66
N GLY A 61 -7.02 -11.80 -10.05
CA GLY A 61 -7.90 -11.47 -11.17
C GLY A 61 -7.21 -11.40 -12.54
N GLY A 62 -5.87 -11.38 -12.60
CA GLY A 62 -5.12 -11.38 -13.86
C GLY A 62 -5.51 -10.25 -14.82
N GLU A 63 -5.61 -10.54 -16.12
CA GLU A 63 -6.02 -9.55 -17.13
C GLU A 63 -7.47 -9.07 -16.94
N SER A 64 -8.36 -9.92 -16.44
CA SER A 64 -9.74 -9.51 -16.15
C SER A 64 -9.80 -8.41 -15.09
N PHE A 65 -8.87 -8.37 -14.14
CA PHE A 65 -8.74 -7.28 -13.17
C PHE A 65 -8.33 -5.97 -13.84
N HIS A 66 -7.35 -6.03 -14.74
CA HIS A 66 -6.91 -4.87 -15.53
C HIS A 66 -8.07 -4.26 -16.33
N HIS A 67 -8.84 -5.11 -17.02
CA HIS A 67 -10.01 -4.68 -17.78
C HIS A 67 -11.12 -4.10 -16.88
N ARG A 68 -11.34 -4.65 -15.67
CA ARG A 68 -12.33 -4.12 -14.72
C ARG A 68 -11.92 -2.78 -14.11
N MET A 69 -10.63 -2.48 -14.03
CA MET A 69 -10.12 -1.18 -13.57
C MET A 69 -10.22 -0.08 -14.64
N GLN A 70 -10.26 -0.45 -15.91
CA GLN A 70 -10.29 0.50 -17.01
C GLN A 70 -11.70 0.73 -17.51
N ASN A 71 -12.10 1.99 -17.55
CA ASN A 71 -13.29 2.39 -18.28
C ASN A 71 -12.95 2.40 -19.77
N THR A 72 -13.57 1.53 -20.55
CA THR A 72 -13.33 1.38 -21.99
C THR A 72 -14.33 2.17 -22.83
N ASP A 73 -15.38 2.69 -22.22
CA ASP A 73 -16.44 3.46 -22.85
C ASP A 73 -15.98 4.91 -23.13
N PRO A 74 -15.86 5.35 -24.40
CA PRO A 74 -15.27 6.63 -24.76
C PRO A 74 -16.04 7.83 -24.19
N ASP A 75 -17.36 7.73 -24.04
CA ASP A 75 -18.17 8.80 -23.46
C ASP A 75 -17.94 8.95 -21.96
N LYS A 76 -17.72 7.83 -21.26
CA LYS A 76 -17.40 7.83 -19.82
C LYS A 76 -15.96 8.29 -19.56
N VAL A 77 -15.01 7.91 -20.42
CA VAL A 77 -13.61 8.35 -20.29
C VAL A 77 -13.50 9.87 -20.44
N ARG A 78 -14.25 10.48 -21.36
CA ARG A 78 -14.22 11.94 -21.58
C ARG A 78 -14.77 12.74 -20.38
N ARG A 79 -15.70 12.15 -19.62
CA ARG A 79 -16.39 12.82 -18.52
C ARG A 79 -15.78 12.50 -17.14
N TRP A 80 -15.24 11.29 -16.95
CA TRP A 80 -14.79 10.78 -15.63
C TRP A 80 -13.37 10.19 -15.62
N GLY A 81 -12.68 10.14 -16.76
CA GLY A 81 -11.35 9.57 -16.89
C GLY A 81 -11.32 8.05 -17.11
N LYS A 82 -10.11 7.49 -17.27
CA LYS A 82 -9.89 6.05 -17.58
C LYS A 82 -10.11 5.12 -16.38
N THR A 83 -10.21 5.64 -15.16
CA THR A 83 -10.37 4.83 -13.95
C THR A 83 -11.85 4.47 -13.76
N SER A 84 -12.17 3.18 -13.76
CA SER A 84 -13.53 2.72 -13.48
C SER A 84 -13.92 2.95 -12.01
N GLY A 85 -15.22 2.87 -11.70
CA GLY A 85 -15.69 2.94 -10.30
C GLY A 85 -15.02 1.90 -9.39
N THR A 86 -14.72 0.70 -9.92
CA THR A 86 -13.93 -0.33 -9.21
C THR A 86 -12.52 0.13 -8.90
N GLY A 87 -11.86 0.82 -9.85
CA GLY A 87 -10.53 1.40 -9.63
C GLY A 87 -10.52 2.45 -8.52
N TRP A 88 -11.54 3.32 -8.50
CA TRP A 88 -11.72 4.30 -7.43
C TRP A 88 -11.99 3.66 -6.07
N LEU A 89 -12.83 2.62 -6.03
CA LEU A 89 -13.11 1.89 -4.79
C LEU A 89 -11.85 1.22 -4.24
N LEU A 90 -11.02 0.62 -5.09
CA LEU A 90 -9.75 0.02 -4.67
C LEU A 90 -8.73 1.05 -4.21
N LEU A 91 -8.71 2.24 -4.81
CA LEU A 91 -7.93 3.36 -4.29
C LEU A 91 -8.40 3.75 -2.88
N LEU A 92 -9.71 3.94 -2.68
CA LEU A 92 -10.26 4.27 -1.36
C LEU A 92 -9.93 3.20 -0.31
N VAL A 93 -10.05 1.91 -0.68
CA VAL A 93 -9.66 0.79 0.20
C VAL A 93 -8.17 0.84 0.53
N SER A 94 -7.32 1.15 -0.45
CA SER A 94 -5.88 1.28 -0.23
C SER A 94 -5.54 2.43 0.72
N PHE A 95 -6.21 3.58 0.58
CA PHE A 95 -6.06 4.72 1.49
C PHE A 95 -6.54 4.41 2.91
N ALA A 96 -7.67 3.71 3.05
CA ALA A 96 -8.17 3.29 4.36
C ALA A 96 -7.19 2.32 5.04
N ALA A 97 -6.63 1.36 4.29
CA ALA A 97 -5.63 0.43 4.79
C ALA A 97 -4.32 1.14 5.18
N ALA A 98 -3.87 2.13 4.39
CA ALA A 98 -2.72 2.98 4.72
C ALA A 98 -2.92 3.74 6.03
N PHE A 99 -4.09 4.35 6.19
CA PHE A 99 -4.42 5.10 7.38
C PHE A 99 -4.46 4.19 8.62
N ALA A 100 -5.07 3.01 8.50
CA ALA A 100 -5.11 2.02 9.57
C ALA A 100 -3.71 1.51 9.97
N LEU A 101 -2.87 1.19 8.97
CA LEU A 101 -1.48 0.77 9.21
C LEU A 101 -0.70 1.87 9.93
N HIS A 102 -0.87 3.11 9.50
CA HIS A 102 -0.22 4.27 10.11
C HIS A 102 -0.67 4.48 11.57
N GLN A 103 -1.98 4.44 11.84
CA GLN A 103 -2.49 4.56 13.21
C GLN A 103 -1.97 3.44 14.12
N TRP A 104 -1.95 2.20 13.62
CA TRP A 104 -1.41 1.06 14.36
C TRP A 104 0.08 1.25 14.68
N MET A 105 0.87 1.71 13.71
CA MET A 105 2.30 1.95 13.89
C MET A 105 2.55 3.08 14.91
N GLN A 106 1.83 4.19 14.81
CA GLN A 106 1.93 5.29 15.78
C GLN A 106 1.56 4.85 17.20
N ASN A 107 0.49 4.06 17.36
CA ASN A 107 0.11 3.53 18.67
C ASN A 107 1.19 2.61 19.23
N THR A 108 1.76 1.73 18.41
CA THR A 108 2.82 0.81 18.82
C THR A 108 4.09 1.56 19.25
N LEU A 109 4.51 2.56 18.47
CA LEU A 109 5.69 3.38 18.82
C LEU A 109 5.47 4.18 20.10
N ARG A 110 4.27 4.73 20.31
CA ARG A 110 3.89 5.40 21.56
C ARG A 110 3.94 4.46 22.76
N THR A 111 3.48 3.22 22.63
CA THR A 111 3.59 2.22 23.71
C THR A 111 5.04 1.86 24.05
N LEU A 112 5.96 2.05 23.09
CA LEU A 112 7.40 1.83 23.26
C LEU A 112 8.14 3.08 23.76
N GLY A 113 7.44 4.18 24.04
CA GLY A 113 8.04 5.42 24.57
C GLY A 113 8.53 6.41 23.51
N TYR A 114 8.28 6.15 22.22
CA TYR A 114 8.71 7.03 21.14
C TYR A 114 7.63 8.06 20.77
N GLY A 115 8.04 9.34 20.68
CA GLY A 115 7.22 10.42 20.15
C GLY A 115 6.95 10.20 18.65
N SER A 116 5.71 10.46 18.22
CA SER A 116 5.14 10.14 16.90
C SER A 116 6.14 10.04 15.74
N ALA A 117 6.07 8.93 14.98
CA ALA A 117 6.71 8.80 13.68
C ALA A 117 6.24 9.92 12.74
N GLY A 118 7.18 10.79 12.36
CA GLY A 118 7.00 11.86 11.37
C GLY A 118 7.02 11.35 9.93
#